data_AF-A0A7Y7LAD9-F1
#
_entry.id   AF-A0A7Y7LAD9-F1
#
_cell.length_a   1.000
_cell.length_b   1.000
_cell.length_c   1.000
_cell.angle_alpha   90.00
_cell.angle_beta   90.00
_cell.angle_gamma   90.00
#
_symmetry.space_group_name_H-M   'P 1'
#
loop_
_entity.id
_entity.type
_entity.pdbx_description
1 polymer ?
#
loop_
_entity_poly.entity_id
_entity_poly.type
_entity_poly.pdbx_seq_one_letter_code
_entity_poly.pdbx_strand_id
1 'polypeptide(L)'
;MFSRSYNLQEYISFKLTGSRLIISSCWLIYIGIAARLGIIYFKWDANMVLGLALLPYICKVKRGGLSLRHLVPAIVFTTVAVCFPIKTNLFLALLFSALLFFENLKGKISLVLFLLLLLISPAFEYISNTFSFPLRIWLSEVAASLFASMGMEASAAGNIIRFKGFEFSVDQACAGLHMLATSFMICLFIIAHYQRQAAKQLHLVWILFLLVFTFALNILCNLCRILLLVFFKIPAGTTMHDLTGIICLLIYVVLPLLFLSSFVLKRTEKPYIDPRFYKTIRLAPDELRFPLIHLVLAVALVVITINIKSIDDLEDKSVSNVSLPGYKKSVLESGVIKFENTGALVYVKPSPFYCPEHDPMICWQGSGYVFSTIKKEVIAGRQVYLGVLTKAKDKIYAAWWFDNGNMKSINEFEWRWAAAKGAKPFYLVNVNAATEATLLEAVKNLPAIKQ
;
A
#
# COMPACT_ATOMS: atom_id res chain seq x y z
N MET A 1 -58.91 -6.91 31.25
CA MET A 1 -57.69 -7.63 30.84
C MET A 1 -56.92 -6.71 29.88
N PHE A 2 -55.63 -6.50 30.14
CA PHE A 2 -54.88 -5.26 29.89
C PHE A 2 -54.83 -4.73 28.44
N SER A 3 -55.38 -3.52 28.25
CA SER A 3 -54.95 -2.57 27.22
C SER A 3 -53.85 -1.69 27.82
N ARG A 4 -52.60 -1.89 27.39
CA ARG A 4 -51.50 -0.94 27.65
C ARG A 4 -51.23 -0.19 26.36
N SER A 5 -51.81 1.00 26.23
CA SER A 5 -51.34 1.99 25.28
C SER A 5 -49.94 2.43 25.69
N TYR A 6 -48.93 2.05 24.92
CA TYR A 6 -47.60 2.62 25.08
C TYR A 6 -47.66 4.06 24.56
N ASN A 7 -47.69 5.02 25.49
CA ASN A 7 -47.33 6.40 25.22
C ASN A 7 -45.87 6.41 24.76
N LEU A 8 -45.67 6.45 23.43
CA LEU A 8 -44.41 6.86 22.84
C LEU A 8 -44.22 8.34 23.21
N GLN A 9 -43.37 8.59 24.22
CA GLN A 9 -42.84 9.92 24.50
C GLN A 9 -42.36 10.53 23.17
N GLU A 10 -43.02 11.62 22.78
CA GLU A 10 -42.58 12.45 21.66
C GLU A 10 -41.19 12.97 21.97
N TYR A 11 -40.18 12.38 21.32
CA TYR A 11 -38.86 12.98 21.24
C TYR A 11 -39.02 14.28 20.44
N ILE A 12 -38.98 15.42 21.12
CA ILE A 12 -38.89 16.73 20.48
C ILE A 12 -37.60 16.72 19.66
N SER A 13 -37.72 16.64 18.34
CA SER A 13 -36.59 16.82 17.43
C SER A 13 -36.07 18.24 17.63
N PHE A 14 -34.88 18.37 18.21
CA PHE A 14 -34.16 19.64 18.26
C PHE A 14 -33.78 20.00 16.82
N LYS A 15 -34.67 20.71 16.11
CA LYS A 15 -34.42 21.22 14.76
C LYS A 15 -33.44 22.37 14.87
N LEU A 16 -32.15 22.04 14.85
CA LEU A 16 -31.11 23.03 14.65
C LEU A 16 -31.18 23.47 13.18
N THR A 17 -31.71 24.65 12.88
CA THR A 17 -31.54 25.32 11.58
C THR A 17 -30.06 25.41 11.16
N GLY A 18 -29.14 25.33 12.13
CA GLY A 18 -27.69 25.19 11.92
C GLY A 18 -27.21 23.85 11.34
N SER A 19 -28.04 22.80 11.28
CA SER A 19 -27.63 21.50 10.73
C SER A 19 -27.25 21.58 9.25
N ARG A 20 -27.98 22.36 8.44
CA ARG A 20 -27.66 22.50 7.00
C ARG A 20 -26.35 23.24 6.77
N LEU A 21 -26.10 24.29 7.54
CA LEU A 21 -24.83 25.03 7.46
C LEU A 21 -23.65 24.12 7.83
N ILE A 22 -23.75 23.37 8.93
CA ILE A 22 -22.71 22.43 9.37
C ILE A 22 -22.48 21.33 8.33
N ILE A 23 -23.56 20.77 7.75
CA ILE A 23 -23.46 19.77 6.67
C ILE A 23 -22.68 20.34 5.48
N SER A 24 -23.06 21.53 5.01
CA SER A 24 -22.39 22.19 3.88
C SER A 24 -20.93 22.50 4.17
N SER A 25 -20.62 23.02 5.37
CA SER A 25 -19.24 23.29 5.80
C SER A 25 -18.39 22.02 5.87
N CYS A 26 -18.89 20.94 6.47
CA CYS A 26 -18.17 19.67 6.54
C CYS A 26 -17.94 19.08 5.15
N TRP A 27 -18.94 19.14 4.26
CA TRP A 27 -18.80 18.70 2.87
C TRP A 27 -17.72 19.47 2.13
N LEU A 28 -17.74 20.80 2.21
CA LEU A 28 -16.74 21.66 1.56
C LEU A 28 -15.33 21.37 2.07
N ILE A 29 -15.16 21.20 3.39
CA ILE A 29 -13.87 20.85 3.99
C ILE A 29 -13.39 19.49 3.47
N TYR A 30 -14.23 18.46 3.55
CA TYR A 30 -13.83 17.11 3.12
C TYR A 30 -13.53 17.04 1.63
N ILE A 31 -14.34 17.69 0.78
CA ILE A 31 -14.08 17.78 -0.66
C ILE A 31 -12.79 18.55 -0.94
N GLY A 32 -12.57 19.69 -0.26
CA GLY A 32 -11.35 20.48 -0.44
C GLY A 32 -10.09 19.71 -0.08
N ILE A 33 -10.10 18.99 1.05
CA ILE A 33 -8.97 18.13 1.46
C ILE A 33 -8.81 16.95 0.50
N ALA A 34 -9.92 16.29 0.10
CA ALA A 34 -9.89 15.19 -0.87
C ALA A 34 -9.33 15.62 -2.23
N ALA A 35 -9.72 16.81 -2.73
CA ALA A 35 -9.21 17.36 -3.98
C ALA A 35 -7.71 17.66 -3.89
N ARG A 36 -7.26 18.26 -2.78
CA ARG A 36 -5.83 18.48 -2.52
C ARG A 36 -5.07 17.16 -2.52
N LEU A 37 -5.53 16.15 -1.79
CA LEU A 37 -4.94 14.81 -1.79
C LEU A 37 -4.96 14.16 -3.18
N GLY A 38 -6.02 14.35 -3.95
CA GLY A 38 -6.13 13.86 -5.33
C GLY A 38 -5.02 14.38 -6.25
N ILE A 39 -4.47 15.56 -5.96
CA ILE A 39 -3.37 16.16 -6.71
C ILE A 39 -2.00 15.75 -6.13
N ILE A 40 -1.83 15.79 -4.81
CA ILE A 40 -0.49 15.69 -4.17
C ILE A 40 -0.13 14.30 -3.63
N TYR A 41 -1.09 13.38 -3.60
CA TYR A 41 -0.95 12.05 -2.99
C TYR A 41 -1.31 10.94 -3.96
N PHE A 42 -2.45 11.03 -4.65
CA PHE A 42 -2.89 9.99 -5.58
C PHE A 42 -2.11 10.03 -6.90
N LYS A 43 -1.69 8.83 -7.36
CA LYS A 43 -1.16 8.63 -8.71
C LYS A 43 -2.29 8.22 -9.63
N TRP A 44 -2.37 8.83 -10.80
CA TRP A 44 -3.38 8.51 -11.82
C TRP A 44 -2.92 7.32 -12.68
N ASP A 45 -2.79 6.16 -12.05
CA ASP A 45 -2.39 4.91 -12.70
C ASP A 45 -3.60 4.08 -13.16
N ALA A 46 -3.33 2.95 -13.83
CA ALA A 46 -4.37 2.05 -14.30
C ALA A 46 -5.25 1.48 -13.15
N ASN A 47 -4.67 1.27 -11.96
CA ASN A 47 -5.40 0.74 -10.81
C ASN A 47 -6.42 1.76 -10.27
N MET A 48 -6.01 3.02 -10.16
CA MET A 48 -6.86 4.14 -9.77
C MET A 48 -8.05 4.26 -10.74
N VAL A 49 -7.78 4.27 -12.04
CA VAL A 49 -8.83 4.35 -13.08
C VAL A 49 -9.79 3.16 -13.00
N LEU A 50 -9.26 1.94 -12.89
CA LEU A 50 -10.07 0.73 -12.75
C LEU A 50 -10.96 0.79 -11.50
N GLY A 51 -10.41 1.16 -10.36
CA GLY A 51 -11.18 1.23 -9.13
C GLY A 51 -12.25 2.34 -9.14
N LEU A 52 -11.97 3.49 -9.75
CA LEU A 52 -12.98 4.53 -10.01
C LEU A 52 -14.09 4.04 -10.94
N ALA A 53 -13.76 3.27 -11.98
CA ALA A 53 -14.75 2.68 -12.88
C ALA A 53 -15.65 1.65 -12.16
N LEU A 54 -15.12 0.93 -11.18
CA LEU A 54 -15.88 -0.02 -10.36
C LEU A 54 -16.73 0.65 -9.27
N LEU A 55 -16.43 1.90 -8.90
CA LEU A 55 -17.05 2.59 -7.78
C LEU A 55 -18.57 2.72 -7.91
N PRO A 56 -19.18 3.13 -9.05
CA PRO A 56 -20.63 3.17 -9.21
C PRO A 56 -21.31 1.81 -9.04
N TYR A 57 -20.61 0.73 -9.40
CA TYR A 57 -21.11 -0.63 -9.26
C TYR A 57 -20.97 -1.18 -7.83
N ILE A 58 -19.91 -0.82 -7.11
CA ILE A 58 -19.65 -1.30 -5.75
C ILE A 58 -20.39 -0.46 -4.70
N CYS A 59 -20.60 0.83 -4.97
CA CYS A 59 -21.29 1.75 -4.08
C CYS A 59 -22.73 1.31 -3.84
N LYS A 60 -23.02 0.89 -2.61
CA LYS A 60 -24.38 0.59 -2.13
C LYS A 60 -24.60 1.31 -0.81
N VAL A 61 -25.72 2.03 -0.74
CA VAL A 61 -26.13 2.77 0.46
C VAL A 61 -27.41 2.15 0.98
N LYS A 62 -27.36 1.69 2.23
CA LYS A 62 -28.52 1.21 2.95
C LYS A 62 -29.13 2.36 3.75
N ARG A 63 -30.22 2.91 3.21
CA ARG A 63 -31.01 3.96 3.87
C ARG A 63 -31.61 3.44 5.17
N GLY A 64 -31.69 4.30 6.19
CA GLY A 64 -32.28 3.98 7.50
C GLY A 64 -31.37 3.25 8.50
N GLY A 65 -30.17 2.84 8.11
CA GLY A 65 -29.15 2.32 9.03
C GLY A 65 -28.07 3.36 9.31
N LEU A 66 -28.18 4.14 10.39
CA LEU A 66 -27.09 5.00 10.85
C LEU A 66 -26.12 4.17 11.69
N SER A 67 -24.82 4.45 11.62
CA SER A 67 -23.78 3.60 12.19
C SER A 67 -22.58 4.41 12.66
N LEU A 68 -22.12 4.14 13.88
CA LEU A 68 -20.91 4.74 14.46
C LEU A 68 -19.66 3.87 14.27
N ARG A 69 -19.71 2.84 13.41
CA ARG A 69 -18.60 1.88 13.26
C ARG A 69 -17.29 2.51 12.80
N HIS A 70 -17.36 3.66 12.15
CA HIS A 70 -16.20 4.42 11.67
C HIS A 70 -15.71 5.46 12.68
N LEU A 71 -16.39 5.66 13.82
CA LEU A 71 -16.01 6.67 14.82
C LEU A 71 -14.67 6.35 15.47
N VAL A 72 -14.51 5.11 15.96
CA VAL A 72 -13.25 4.69 16.59
C VAL A 72 -12.08 4.76 15.60
N PRO A 73 -12.18 4.20 14.37
CA PRO A 73 -11.14 4.41 13.36
C PRO A 73 -10.87 5.88 13.03
N ALA A 74 -11.91 6.72 12.90
CA ALA A 74 -11.73 8.14 12.61
C ALA A 74 -10.94 8.85 13.71
N ILE A 75 -11.26 8.60 14.98
CA ILE A 75 -10.53 9.17 16.13
C ILE A 75 -9.09 8.66 16.13
N VAL A 76 -8.87 7.35 16.01
CA VAL A 76 -7.53 6.75 16.03
C VAL A 76 -6.65 7.35 14.92
N PHE A 77 -7.12 7.37 13.68
CA PHE A 77 -6.32 7.90 12.56
C PHE A 77 -6.17 9.41 12.61
N THR A 78 -7.14 10.16 13.16
CA THR A 78 -6.98 11.59 13.40
C THR A 78 -5.90 11.86 14.46
N THR A 79 -5.92 11.14 15.59
CA THR A 79 -4.88 11.26 16.62
C THR A 79 -3.50 10.87 16.08
N VAL A 80 -3.42 9.76 15.34
CA VAL A 80 -2.17 9.33 14.69
C VAL A 80 -1.70 10.39 13.68
N ALA A 81 -2.59 11.01 12.91
CA ALA A 81 -2.24 12.07 11.97
C ALA A 81 -1.80 13.38 12.66
N VAL A 82 -2.30 13.67 13.87
CA VAL A 82 -1.79 14.79 14.69
C VAL A 82 -0.37 14.51 15.17
N CYS A 83 -0.11 13.30 15.67
CA CYS A 83 1.23 12.90 16.13
C CYS A 83 2.24 12.76 14.97
N PHE A 84 1.78 12.27 13.83
CA PHE A 84 2.57 11.97 12.64
C PHE A 84 1.87 12.55 11.39
N PRO A 85 2.09 13.83 11.08
CA PRO A 85 1.36 14.58 10.05
C PRO A 85 1.85 14.26 8.62
N ILE A 86 1.78 12.99 8.25
CA ILE A 86 2.11 12.48 6.90
C ILE A 86 0.85 12.32 6.05
N LYS A 87 1.00 12.38 4.72
CA LYS A 87 -0.10 12.32 3.75
C LYS A 87 -0.97 11.07 3.90
N THR A 88 -0.37 9.90 4.14
CA THR A 88 -1.10 8.63 4.33
C THR A 88 -2.01 8.65 5.56
N ASN A 89 -1.55 9.24 6.67
CA ASN A 89 -2.35 9.34 7.89
C ASN A 89 -3.50 10.34 7.71
N LEU A 90 -3.26 11.48 7.05
CA LEU A 90 -4.32 12.41 6.67
C LEU A 90 -5.37 11.70 5.80
N PHE A 91 -4.93 10.93 4.79
CA PHE A 91 -5.85 10.19 3.93
C PHE A 91 -6.73 9.22 4.72
N LEU A 92 -6.15 8.42 5.63
CA LEU A 92 -6.92 7.48 6.45
C LEU A 92 -7.88 8.21 7.41
N ALA A 93 -7.44 9.30 8.04
CA ALA A 93 -8.27 10.12 8.90
C ALA A 93 -9.45 10.74 8.12
N LEU A 94 -9.21 11.26 6.92
CA LEU A 94 -10.23 11.79 6.02
C LEU A 94 -11.19 10.68 5.58
N LEU A 95 -10.68 9.52 5.16
CA LEU A 95 -11.49 8.40 4.68
C LEU A 95 -12.50 7.96 5.75
N PHE A 96 -12.04 7.70 6.98
CA PHE A 96 -12.95 7.27 8.05
C PHE A 96 -13.90 8.39 8.50
N SER A 97 -13.44 9.65 8.53
CA SER A 97 -14.29 10.80 8.89
C SER A 97 -15.39 11.04 7.84
N ALA A 98 -15.05 10.92 6.55
CA ALA A 98 -15.99 11.06 5.44
C ALA A 98 -16.99 9.89 5.40
N LEU A 99 -16.54 8.65 5.63
CA LEU A 99 -17.42 7.49 5.74
C LEU A 99 -18.38 7.61 6.94
N LEU A 100 -17.89 8.03 8.11
CA LEU A 100 -18.72 8.28 9.28
C LEU A 100 -19.77 9.36 8.98
N PHE A 101 -19.36 10.47 8.36
CA PHE A 101 -20.24 11.57 8.00
C PHE A 101 -21.32 11.14 7.00
N PHE A 102 -20.94 10.40 5.97
CA PHE A 102 -21.90 9.88 5.01
C PHE A 102 -22.87 8.87 5.65
N GLU A 103 -22.39 7.97 6.52
CA GLU A 103 -23.28 7.03 7.22
C GLU A 103 -24.26 7.70 8.18
N ASN A 104 -23.86 8.81 8.81
CA ASN A 104 -24.72 9.60 9.70
C ASN A 104 -25.67 10.55 8.95
N LEU A 105 -25.47 10.75 7.64
CA LEU A 105 -26.30 11.62 6.80
C LEU A 105 -27.24 10.83 5.87
N LYS A 106 -26.71 9.87 5.10
CA LYS A 106 -27.44 9.17 4.02
C LYS A 106 -27.68 7.68 4.30
N GLY A 107 -26.92 7.10 5.23
CA GLY A 107 -27.07 5.71 5.69
C GLY A 107 -25.87 4.82 5.41
N LYS A 108 -25.94 3.58 5.92
CA LYS A 108 -24.82 2.63 5.97
C LYS A 108 -24.28 2.26 4.59
N ILE A 109 -22.98 2.39 4.42
CA ILE A 109 -22.26 2.07 3.18
C ILE A 109 -21.89 0.57 3.14
N SER A 110 -21.74 -0.03 1.95
CA SER A 110 -21.17 -1.38 1.83
C SER A 110 -19.72 -1.44 2.31
N LEU A 111 -19.35 -2.48 3.05
CA LEU A 111 -17.96 -2.72 3.45
C LEU A 111 -17.03 -2.86 2.21
N VAL A 112 -17.56 -3.42 1.12
CA VAL A 112 -16.84 -3.59 -0.15
C VAL A 112 -16.38 -2.24 -0.72
N LEU A 113 -17.17 -1.16 -0.55
CA LEU A 113 -16.76 0.17 -0.98
C LEU A 113 -15.57 0.70 -0.16
N PHE A 114 -15.59 0.51 1.16
CA PHE A 114 -14.45 0.88 2.01
C PHE A 114 -13.17 0.16 1.57
N LEU A 115 -13.24 -1.14 1.33
CA LEU A 115 -12.10 -1.93 0.87
C LEU A 115 -11.58 -1.46 -0.49
N LEU A 116 -12.48 -1.12 -1.42
CA LEU A 116 -12.11 -0.55 -2.72
C LEU A 116 -11.35 0.77 -2.57
N LEU A 117 -11.86 1.69 -1.73
CA LEU A 117 -11.21 2.99 -1.48
C LEU A 117 -9.82 2.83 -0.85
N LEU A 118 -9.62 1.80 -0.02
CA LEU A 118 -8.31 1.48 0.51
C LEU A 118 -7.37 0.92 -0.58
N LEU A 119 -7.86 0.04 -1.45
CA LEU A 119 -7.06 -0.57 -2.54
C LEU A 119 -6.58 0.43 -3.59
N ILE A 120 -7.41 1.42 -3.95
CA ILE A 120 -7.01 2.46 -4.93
C ILE A 120 -6.06 3.51 -4.32
N SER A 121 -5.84 3.47 -3.01
CA SER A 121 -5.02 4.47 -2.35
C SER A 121 -3.52 4.15 -2.47
N PRO A 122 -2.65 5.18 -2.52
CA PRO A 122 -1.21 4.99 -2.43
C PRO A 122 -0.78 4.22 -1.16
N ALA A 123 -1.60 4.23 -0.09
CA ALA A 123 -1.33 3.47 1.12
C ALA A 123 -1.21 1.97 0.82
N PHE A 124 -2.09 1.44 -0.03
CA PHE A 124 -2.01 0.06 -0.47
C PHE A 124 -0.77 -0.18 -1.33
N GLU A 125 -0.42 0.75 -2.21
CA GLU A 125 0.79 0.68 -3.04
C GLU A 125 2.06 0.56 -2.18
N TYR A 126 2.21 1.41 -1.15
CA TYR A 126 3.36 1.35 -0.25
C TYR A 126 3.46 0.02 0.51
N ILE A 127 2.34 -0.44 1.07
CA ILE A 127 2.28 -1.70 1.81
C ILE A 127 2.65 -2.86 0.88
N SER A 128 2.02 -2.93 -0.28
CA SER A 128 2.24 -4.02 -1.24
C SER A 128 3.66 -4.02 -1.78
N ASN A 129 4.25 -2.87 -2.12
CA ASN A 129 5.65 -2.79 -2.56
C ASN A 129 6.64 -3.36 -1.53
N THR A 130 6.41 -3.06 -0.24
CA THR A 130 7.24 -3.57 0.86
C THR A 130 7.27 -5.10 0.89
N PHE A 131 6.14 -5.76 0.59
CA PHE A 131 6.05 -7.23 0.59
C PHE A 131 6.39 -7.86 -0.76
N SER A 132 6.09 -7.18 -1.87
CA SER A 132 6.28 -7.69 -3.23
C SER A 132 7.74 -7.97 -3.56
N PHE A 133 8.67 -7.19 -3.01
CA PHE A 133 10.09 -7.37 -3.31
C PHE A 133 10.69 -8.64 -2.68
N PRO A 134 10.59 -8.89 -1.36
CA PRO A 134 11.02 -10.17 -0.77
C PRO A 134 10.32 -11.37 -1.41
N LEU A 135 9.02 -11.24 -1.70
CA LEU A 135 8.23 -12.30 -2.34
C LEU A 135 8.79 -12.67 -3.72
N ARG A 136 9.25 -11.70 -4.51
CA ARG A 136 9.84 -11.93 -5.83
C ARG A 136 11.14 -12.73 -5.79
N ILE A 137 12.02 -12.41 -4.84
CA ILE A 137 13.27 -13.16 -4.64
C ILE A 137 12.93 -14.60 -4.28
N TRP A 138 12.02 -14.79 -3.32
CA TRP A 138 11.56 -16.11 -2.92
C TRP A 138 10.92 -16.90 -4.07
N LEU A 139 10.06 -16.28 -4.88
CA LEU A 139 9.46 -16.91 -6.06
C LEU A 139 10.51 -17.32 -7.09
N SER A 140 11.58 -16.53 -7.25
CA SER A 140 12.67 -16.83 -8.18
C SER A 140 13.46 -18.07 -7.72
N GLU A 141 13.75 -18.15 -6.41
CA GLU A 141 14.38 -19.31 -5.78
C GLU A 141 13.51 -20.57 -5.94
N VAL A 142 12.22 -20.48 -5.63
CA VAL A 142 11.27 -21.59 -5.77
C VAL A 142 11.18 -22.06 -7.23
N ALA A 143 11.10 -21.13 -8.19
CA ALA A 143 11.07 -21.48 -9.60
C ALA A 143 12.35 -22.21 -10.05
N ALA A 144 13.53 -21.73 -9.65
CA ALA A 144 14.80 -22.40 -9.95
C ALA A 144 14.87 -23.80 -9.31
N SER A 145 14.43 -23.95 -8.06
CA SER A 145 14.38 -25.25 -7.38
C SER A 145 13.44 -26.23 -8.08
N LEU A 146 12.29 -25.77 -8.59
CA LEU A 146 11.37 -26.61 -9.37
C LEU A 146 12.04 -27.08 -10.67
N PHE A 147 12.71 -26.18 -11.41
CA PHE A 147 13.46 -26.59 -12.60
C PHE A 147 14.59 -27.58 -12.27
N ALA A 148 15.33 -27.36 -11.19
CA ALA A 148 16.38 -28.27 -10.73
C ALA A 148 15.81 -29.66 -10.36
N SER A 149 14.65 -29.71 -9.70
CA SER A 149 13.97 -30.97 -9.36
C SER A 149 13.54 -31.79 -10.59
N MET A 150 13.33 -31.11 -11.73
CA MET A 150 13.04 -31.74 -13.02
C MET A 150 14.31 -32.12 -13.80
N GLY A 151 15.49 -32.06 -13.16
CA GLY A 151 16.78 -32.40 -13.78
C GLY A 151 17.32 -31.33 -14.72
N MET A 152 16.83 -30.09 -14.65
CA MET A 152 17.30 -28.99 -15.49
C MET A 152 18.30 -28.10 -14.74
N GLU A 153 19.38 -27.69 -15.41
CA GLU A 153 20.36 -26.74 -14.85
C GLU A 153 19.74 -25.34 -14.71
N ALA A 154 19.21 -25.07 -13.51
CA ALA A 154 18.62 -23.80 -13.13
C ALA A 154 19.21 -23.32 -11.81
N SER A 155 19.56 -22.03 -11.73
CA SER A 155 19.97 -21.39 -10.48
C SER A 155 19.33 -20.01 -10.36
N ALA A 156 19.04 -19.60 -9.13
CA ALA A 156 18.53 -18.26 -8.83
C ALA A 156 19.60 -17.45 -8.09
N ALA A 157 19.76 -16.19 -8.47
CA ALA A 157 20.58 -15.21 -7.77
C ALA A 157 19.75 -13.94 -7.59
N GLY A 158 19.09 -13.81 -6.43
CA GLY A 158 18.18 -12.71 -6.17
C GLY A 158 16.95 -12.75 -7.08
N ASN A 159 16.74 -11.72 -7.91
CA ASN A 159 15.63 -11.69 -8.87
C ASN A 159 15.97 -12.28 -10.26
N ILE A 160 17.17 -12.83 -10.46
CA ILE A 160 17.59 -13.43 -11.75
C ILE A 160 17.54 -14.95 -11.65
N ILE A 161 16.95 -15.58 -12.66
CA ILE A 161 16.99 -17.03 -12.89
C ILE A 161 17.90 -17.31 -14.08
N ARG A 162 18.95 -18.10 -13.86
CA ARG A 162 19.82 -18.63 -14.91
C ARG A 162 19.28 -19.99 -15.34
N PHE A 163 18.97 -20.14 -16.61
CA PHE A 163 18.41 -21.37 -17.17
C PHE A 163 19.00 -21.65 -18.55
N LYS A 164 19.72 -22.77 -18.71
CA LYS A 164 20.36 -23.19 -19.98
C LYS A 164 21.21 -22.07 -20.64
N GLY A 165 21.98 -21.33 -19.83
CA GLY A 165 22.83 -20.22 -20.29
C GLY A 165 22.12 -18.90 -20.57
N PHE A 166 20.79 -18.83 -20.40
CA PHE A 166 20.02 -17.58 -20.50
C PHE A 166 19.74 -17.02 -19.10
N GLU A 167 19.77 -15.70 -18.96
CA GLU A 167 19.39 -15.00 -17.74
C GLU A 167 18.00 -14.38 -17.90
N PHE A 168 17.10 -14.72 -16.98
CA PHE A 168 15.75 -14.17 -16.91
C PHE A 168 15.61 -13.32 -15.65
N SER A 169 15.42 -12.02 -15.81
CA SER A 169 15.03 -11.15 -14.70
C SER A 169 13.54 -11.34 -14.42
N VAL A 170 13.21 -11.68 -13.18
CA VAL A 170 11.84 -11.60 -12.68
C VAL A 170 11.58 -10.13 -12.37
N ASP A 171 11.06 -9.38 -13.34
CA ASP A 171 10.88 -7.93 -13.23
C ASP A 171 9.72 -7.54 -12.28
N GLN A 172 9.65 -6.25 -11.95
CA GLN A 172 8.51 -5.67 -11.21
C GLN A 172 7.19 -5.76 -11.98
N ALA A 173 7.27 -5.77 -13.32
CA ALA A 173 6.15 -6.08 -14.20
C ALA A 173 5.66 -7.54 -14.04
N CYS A 174 6.54 -8.44 -13.57
CA CYS A 174 6.21 -9.85 -13.32
C CYS A 174 5.64 -10.08 -11.93
N ALA A 175 6.13 -9.35 -10.92
CA ALA A 175 5.93 -9.64 -9.49
C ALA A 175 4.72 -8.95 -8.83
N GLY A 176 3.81 -8.36 -9.59
CA GLY A 176 2.42 -8.34 -9.14
C GLY A 176 1.97 -7.19 -8.24
N LEU A 177 2.54 -5.99 -8.29
CA LEU A 177 1.87 -4.83 -7.67
C LEU A 177 0.55 -4.52 -8.38
N HIS A 178 0.62 -4.27 -9.70
CA HIS A 178 -0.57 -4.08 -10.54
C HIS A 178 -1.46 -5.32 -10.55
N MET A 179 -0.87 -6.52 -10.57
CA MET A 179 -1.65 -7.76 -10.59
C MET A 179 -2.34 -8.02 -9.25
N LEU A 180 -1.72 -7.73 -8.11
CA LEU A 180 -2.32 -7.93 -6.79
C LEU A 180 -3.47 -6.95 -6.55
N ALA A 181 -3.24 -5.66 -6.80
CA ALA A 181 -4.29 -4.64 -6.71
C ALA A 181 -5.48 -4.99 -7.62
N THR A 182 -5.19 -5.32 -8.89
CA THR A 182 -6.20 -5.75 -9.88
C THR A 182 -6.92 -7.02 -9.43
N SER A 183 -6.22 -8.02 -8.90
CA SER A 183 -6.83 -9.26 -8.41
C SER A 183 -7.80 -9.01 -7.26
N PHE A 184 -7.41 -8.15 -6.31
CA PHE A 184 -8.32 -7.77 -5.23
C PHE A 184 -9.50 -6.93 -5.73
N MET A 185 -9.30 -6.01 -6.67
CA MET A 185 -10.41 -5.26 -7.28
C MET A 185 -11.40 -6.18 -8.01
N ILE A 186 -10.90 -7.16 -8.77
CA ILE A 186 -11.74 -8.20 -9.40
C ILE A 186 -12.47 -9.02 -8.33
N CYS A 187 -11.80 -9.38 -7.23
CA CYS A 187 -12.45 -10.06 -6.11
C CYS A 187 -13.59 -9.24 -5.51
N LEU A 188 -13.37 -7.96 -5.21
CA LEU A 188 -14.40 -7.07 -4.70
C LEU A 188 -15.55 -6.88 -5.69
N PHE A 189 -15.25 -6.80 -6.99
CA PHE A 189 -16.27 -6.75 -8.05
C PHE A 189 -17.12 -8.02 -8.08
N ILE A 190 -16.51 -9.21 -8.06
CA ILE A 190 -17.20 -10.50 -8.03
C ILE A 190 -18.09 -10.61 -6.79
N ILE A 191 -17.56 -10.24 -5.62
CA ILE A 191 -18.33 -10.17 -4.37
C ILE A 191 -19.54 -9.24 -4.55
N ALA A 192 -19.33 -8.02 -5.05
CA ALA A 192 -20.40 -7.05 -5.25
C ALA A 192 -21.45 -7.55 -6.25
N HIS A 193 -21.01 -8.20 -7.32
CA HIS A 193 -21.85 -8.78 -8.38
C HIS A 193 -22.78 -9.87 -7.81
N TYR A 194 -22.23 -10.87 -7.13
CA TYR A 194 -23.05 -11.93 -6.55
C TYR A 194 -23.92 -11.43 -5.39
N GLN A 195 -23.47 -10.46 -4.60
CA GLN A 195 -24.32 -9.82 -3.59
C GLN A 195 -25.51 -9.06 -4.22
N ARG A 196 -25.37 -8.55 -5.46
CA ARG A 196 -26.49 -7.97 -6.22
C ARG A 196 -27.43 -9.08 -6.71
N GLN A 197 -26.89 -10.11 -7.35
CA GLN A 197 -27.69 -11.19 -7.93
C GLN A 197 -28.49 -11.97 -6.87
N ALA A 198 -27.86 -12.27 -5.73
CA ALA A 198 -28.49 -13.05 -4.66
C ALA A 198 -29.27 -12.20 -3.64
N ALA A 199 -29.26 -10.86 -3.76
CA ALA A 199 -29.80 -9.93 -2.77
C ALA A 199 -29.33 -10.19 -1.31
N LYS A 200 -28.15 -10.79 -1.15
CA LYS A 200 -27.54 -11.15 0.14
C LYS A 200 -26.30 -10.31 0.40
N GLN A 201 -26.02 -10.03 1.68
CA GLN A 201 -24.74 -9.43 2.10
C GLN A 201 -23.85 -10.51 2.70
N LEU A 202 -22.56 -10.52 2.34
CA LEU A 202 -21.58 -11.40 2.95
C LEU A 202 -21.07 -10.80 4.27
N HIS A 203 -20.87 -11.69 5.24
CA HIS A 203 -20.22 -11.33 6.49
C HIS A 203 -18.74 -10.98 6.25
N LEU A 204 -18.17 -10.11 7.09
CA LEU A 204 -16.78 -9.66 7.01
C LEU A 204 -15.78 -10.84 6.91
N VAL A 205 -16.02 -11.90 7.68
CA VAL A 205 -15.16 -13.10 7.69
C VAL A 205 -15.07 -13.76 6.31
N TRP A 206 -16.18 -13.86 5.57
CA TRP A 206 -16.19 -14.45 4.23
C TRP A 206 -15.52 -13.53 3.20
N ILE A 207 -15.67 -12.22 3.35
CA ILE A 207 -14.97 -11.25 2.51
C ILE A 207 -13.46 -11.36 2.75
N LEU A 208 -13.02 -11.41 4.01
CA LEU A 208 -11.62 -11.58 4.36
C LEU A 208 -11.07 -12.92 3.88
N PHE A 209 -11.82 -14.01 4.03
CA PHE A 209 -11.46 -15.32 3.49
C PHE A 209 -11.24 -15.28 1.99
N LEU A 210 -12.16 -14.67 1.23
CA LEU A 210 -12.00 -14.53 -0.23
C LEU A 210 -10.79 -13.68 -0.59
N LEU A 211 -10.50 -12.60 0.14
CA LEU A 211 -9.30 -11.79 -0.09
C LEU A 211 -8.01 -12.56 0.21
N VAL A 212 -7.93 -13.29 1.33
CA VAL A 212 -6.78 -14.14 1.66
C VAL A 212 -6.60 -15.23 0.60
N PHE A 213 -7.69 -15.83 0.14
CA PHE A 213 -7.65 -16.80 -0.95
C PHE A 213 -7.17 -16.17 -2.26
N THR A 214 -7.66 -14.98 -2.62
CA THR A 214 -7.16 -14.22 -3.79
C THR A 214 -5.67 -13.94 -3.69
N PHE A 215 -5.16 -13.60 -2.51
CA PHE A 215 -3.73 -13.40 -2.29
C PHE A 215 -2.93 -14.68 -2.57
N ALA A 216 -3.38 -15.82 -2.04
CA ALA A 216 -2.75 -17.12 -2.29
C ALA A 216 -2.76 -17.52 -3.78
N LEU A 217 -3.90 -17.32 -4.46
CA LEU A 217 -4.00 -17.54 -5.91
C LEU A 217 -3.07 -16.63 -6.69
N ASN A 218 -2.89 -15.37 -6.25
CA ASN A 218 -1.99 -14.43 -6.91
C ASN A 218 -0.52 -14.89 -6.81
N ILE A 219 -0.10 -15.37 -5.63
CA ILE A 219 1.25 -15.96 -5.44
C ILE A 219 1.44 -17.15 -6.39
N LEU A 220 0.46 -18.07 -6.44
CA LEU A 220 0.51 -19.23 -7.33
C LEU A 220 0.54 -18.82 -8.81
N CYS A 221 -0.31 -17.87 -9.20
CA CYS A 221 -0.36 -17.32 -10.55
C CYS A 221 0.99 -16.74 -10.96
N ASN A 222 1.65 -15.98 -10.08
CA ASN A 222 2.96 -15.41 -10.34
C ASN A 222 4.04 -16.50 -10.47
N LEU A 223 4.00 -17.55 -9.63
CA LEU A 223 4.91 -18.68 -9.76
C LEU A 223 4.73 -19.39 -11.12
N CYS A 224 3.50 -19.77 -11.47
CA CYS A 224 3.20 -20.40 -12.75
C CYS A 224 3.62 -19.52 -13.94
N ARG A 225 3.39 -18.21 -13.85
CA ARG A 225 3.84 -17.25 -14.86
C ARG A 225 5.36 -17.28 -15.02
N ILE A 226 6.13 -17.21 -13.92
CA ILE A 226 7.60 -17.26 -13.97
C ILE A 226 8.07 -18.56 -14.64
N LEU A 227 7.49 -19.70 -14.24
CA LEU A 227 7.83 -21.00 -14.83
C LEU A 227 7.58 -21.02 -16.34
N LEU A 228 6.42 -20.51 -16.79
CA LEU A 228 6.10 -20.44 -18.22
C LEU A 228 7.06 -19.53 -18.98
N LEU A 229 7.34 -18.33 -18.45
CA LEU A 229 8.22 -17.36 -19.11
C LEU A 229 9.64 -17.91 -19.26
N VAL A 230 10.20 -18.53 -18.22
CA VAL A 230 11.55 -19.11 -18.26
C VAL A 230 11.59 -20.35 -19.16
N PHE A 231 10.61 -21.24 -19.05
CA PHE A 231 10.57 -22.47 -19.83
C PHE A 231 10.44 -22.20 -21.33
N PHE A 232 9.56 -21.29 -21.72
CA PHE A 232 9.36 -20.87 -23.11
C PHE A 232 10.34 -19.79 -23.57
N LYS A 233 11.28 -19.38 -22.71
CA LYS A 233 12.28 -18.35 -22.98
C LYS A 233 11.68 -17.04 -23.52
N ILE A 234 10.57 -16.61 -22.92
CA ILE A 234 9.87 -15.38 -23.31
C ILE A 234 10.55 -14.19 -22.60
N PRO A 235 11.23 -13.29 -23.31
CA PRO A 235 11.91 -12.16 -22.68
C PRO A 235 10.92 -11.08 -22.25
N ALA A 236 11.32 -10.28 -21.25
CA ALA A 236 10.57 -9.13 -20.78
C ALA A 236 10.39 -8.08 -21.89
N GLY A 237 9.29 -7.34 -21.83
CA GLY A 237 8.95 -6.28 -22.81
C GLY A 237 8.38 -6.77 -24.14
N THR A 238 8.17 -8.08 -24.31
CA THR A 238 7.48 -8.63 -25.49
C THR A 238 5.97 -8.71 -25.28
N THR A 239 5.17 -8.64 -26.35
CA THR A 239 3.71 -8.83 -26.26
C THR A 239 3.33 -10.20 -25.68
N MET A 240 4.12 -11.23 -25.98
CA MET A 240 3.90 -12.59 -25.45
C MET A 240 4.03 -12.62 -23.94
N HIS A 241 4.98 -11.87 -23.37
CA HIS A 241 5.15 -11.77 -21.93
C HIS A 241 3.89 -11.23 -21.23
N ASP A 242 3.29 -10.18 -21.78
CA ASP A 242 2.10 -9.54 -21.21
C ASP A 242 0.86 -10.41 -21.40
N LEU A 243 0.72 -11.04 -22.58
CA LEU A 243 -0.37 -11.98 -22.86
C LEU A 243 -0.34 -13.19 -21.94
N THR A 244 0.84 -13.79 -21.72
CA THR A 244 1.00 -14.87 -20.73
C THR A 244 0.56 -14.42 -19.35
N GLY A 245 0.91 -13.19 -18.94
CA GLY A 245 0.47 -12.61 -17.67
C GLY A 245 -1.05 -12.52 -17.53
N ILE A 246 -1.74 -12.02 -18.57
CA ILE A 246 -3.21 -11.90 -18.59
C ILE A 246 -3.86 -13.29 -18.55
N ILE A 247 -3.36 -14.24 -19.35
CA ILE A 247 -3.88 -15.61 -19.37
C ILE A 247 -3.72 -16.26 -17.99
N CYS A 248 -2.54 -16.12 -17.36
CA CYS A 248 -2.31 -16.62 -16.01
C CYS A 248 -3.28 -15.99 -15.00
N LEU A 249 -3.51 -14.67 -15.06
CA LEU A 249 -4.48 -14.00 -14.17
C LEU A 249 -5.89 -14.58 -14.35
N LEU A 250 -6.36 -14.72 -15.59
CA LEU A 250 -7.70 -15.24 -15.87
C LEU A 250 -7.87 -16.69 -15.40
N ILE A 251 -6.89 -17.55 -15.71
CA ILE A 251 -6.96 -18.99 -15.41
C ILE A 251 -6.70 -19.28 -13.93
N TYR A 252 -5.68 -18.67 -13.33
CA TYR A 252 -5.24 -19.02 -11.97
C TYR A 252 -5.87 -18.15 -10.88
N VAL A 253 -6.41 -16.97 -11.21
CA VAL A 253 -7.05 -16.09 -10.22
C VAL A 253 -8.54 -15.96 -10.48
N VAL A 254 -8.96 -15.49 -11.66
CA VAL A 254 -10.37 -15.14 -11.90
C VAL A 254 -11.26 -16.38 -11.91
N LEU A 255 -10.91 -17.42 -12.66
CA LEU A 255 -11.72 -18.62 -12.79
C LEU A 255 -11.95 -19.35 -11.44
N PRO A 256 -10.90 -19.64 -10.62
CA PRO A 256 -11.10 -20.26 -9.31
C PRO A 256 -11.90 -19.37 -8.36
N LEU A 257 -11.74 -18.04 -8.46
CA LEU A 257 -12.46 -17.09 -7.63
C LEU A 257 -13.95 -17.02 -7.98
N LEU A 258 -14.32 -17.10 -9.26
CA LEU A 258 -15.71 -17.22 -9.69
C LEU A 258 -16.35 -18.50 -9.14
N PHE A 259 -15.66 -19.63 -9.25
CA PHE A 259 -16.14 -20.90 -8.71
C PHE A 259 -16.35 -20.83 -7.18
N LEU A 260 -15.32 -20.40 -6.45
CA LEU A 260 -15.37 -20.35 -4.98
C LEU A 260 -16.37 -19.33 -4.46
N SER A 261 -16.43 -18.12 -5.03
CA SER A 261 -17.39 -17.10 -4.61
C SER A 261 -18.83 -17.57 -4.81
N SER A 262 -19.13 -18.21 -5.94
CA SER A 262 -20.45 -18.80 -6.18
C SER A 262 -20.80 -19.89 -5.16
N PHE A 263 -19.82 -20.73 -4.78
CA PHE A 263 -19.99 -21.78 -3.78
C PHE A 263 -20.24 -21.21 -2.37
N VAL A 264 -19.42 -20.25 -1.94
CA VAL A 264 -19.55 -19.58 -0.64
C VAL A 264 -20.92 -18.92 -0.49
N LEU A 265 -21.39 -18.23 -1.53
CA LEU A 265 -22.69 -17.54 -1.51
C LEU A 265 -23.88 -18.50 -1.49
N LYS A 266 -23.78 -19.65 -2.18
CA LYS A 266 -24.81 -20.70 -2.12
C LYS A 266 -24.91 -21.33 -0.73
N ARG A 267 -23.76 -21.61 -0.10
CA ARG A 267 -23.69 -22.25 1.22
C ARG A 267 -23.99 -21.31 2.39
N THR A 268 -23.94 -20.00 2.15
CA THR A 268 -24.40 -19.00 3.13
C THR A 268 -25.94 -18.95 3.11
N GLU A 269 -26.56 -19.98 3.68
CA GLU A 269 -28.00 -20.26 3.61
C GLU A 269 -28.85 -19.20 4.29
N LYS A 270 -28.35 -18.54 5.35
CA LYS A 270 -29.13 -17.52 6.04
C LYS A 270 -28.97 -16.18 5.35
N PRO A 271 -30.01 -15.66 4.67
CA PRO A 271 -29.97 -14.28 4.26
C PRO A 271 -29.86 -13.42 5.52
N TYR A 272 -28.79 -12.62 5.64
CA TYR A 272 -28.87 -11.44 6.49
C TYR A 272 -29.76 -10.42 5.77
N ILE A 273 -31.06 -10.70 5.72
CA ILE A 273 -32.07 -9.67 5.53
C ILE A 273 -32.16 -9.00 6.89
N ASP A 274 -31.52 -7.84 7.02
CA ASP A 274 -31.71 -7.03 8.22
C ASP A 274 -33.21 -6.74 8.37
N PRO A 275 -33.85 -7.11 9.49
CA PRO A 275 -35.27 -6.89 9.70
C PRO A 275 -35.73 -5.42 9.64
N ARG A 276 -34.77 -4.50 9.61
CA ARG A 276 -35.03 -3.07 9.38
C ARG A 276 -35.33 -2.72 7.92
N PHE A 277 -35.29 -3.67 6.98
CA PHE A 277 -35.56 -3.42 5.56
C PHE A 277 -37.04 -3.15 5.25
N TYR A 278 -37.95 -3.64 6.10
CA TYR A 278 -39.41 -3.55 5.90
C TYR A 278 -40.12 -2.64 6.91
N LYS A 279 -39.42 -2.16 7.95
CA LYS A 279 -39.95 -1.05 8.77
C LYS A 279 -39.76 0.23 7.97
N THR A 280 -40.87 0.68 7.38
CA THR A 280 -41.08 1.98 6.74
C THR A 280 -39.93 2.94 6.96
N ILE A 281 -39.17 3.17 5.89
CA ILE A 281 -38.19 4.23 5.78
C ILE A 281 -38.96 5.53 6.04
N ARG A 282 -38.97 6.02 7.29
CA ARG A 282 -39.14 7.45 7.49
C ARG A 282 -38.00 8.07 6.70
N LEU A 283 -38.33 8.81 5.66
CA LEU A 283 -37.45 9.86 5.17
C LEU A 283 -37.23 10.79 6.37
N ALA A 284 -36.28 10.42 7.23
CA ALA A 284 -35.74 11.37 8.17
C ALA A 284 -35.22 12.52 7.29
N PRO A 285 -35.57 13.78 7.61
CA PRO A 285 -34.98 14.91 6.90
C PRO A 285 -33.46 14.77 6.93
N ASP A 286 -32.77 15.43 5.98
CA ASP A 286 -31.31 15.53 5.90
C ASP A 286 -30.72 16.23 7.15
N GLU A 287 -30.87 15.60 8.31
CA GLU A 287 -30.41 16.05 9.60
C GLU A 287 -29.21 15.20 9.97
N LEU A 288 -28.06 15.87 10.09
CA LEU A 288 -26.82 15.24 10.45
C LEU A 288 -26.86 14.81 11.91
N ARG A 289 -26.72 13.51 12.17
CA ARG A 289 -26.59 13.01 13.53
C ARG A 289 -25.23 13.37 14.10
N PHE A 290 -25.20 13.89 15.32
CA PHE A 290 -23.97 14.34 16.02
C PHE A 290 -23.16 15.40 15.25
N PRO A 291 -23.76 16.55 14.91
CA PRO A 291 -23.10 17.57 14.08
C PRO A 291 -21.81 18.11 14.72
N LEU A 292 -21.74 18.17 16.05
CA LEU A 292 -20.56 18.61 16.78
C LEU A 292 -19.35 17.68 16.57
N ILE A 293 -19.56 16.36 16.57
CA ILE A 293 -18.48 15.38 16.33
C ILE A 293 -17.89 15.59 14.93
N HIS A 294 -18.74 15.79 13.94
CA HIS A 294 -18.31 16.04 12.55
C HIS A 294 -17.58 17.36 12.41
N LEU A 295 -18.03 18.41 13.09
CA LEU A 295 -17.36 19.70 13.11
C LEU A 295 -15.96 19.59 13.74
N VAL A 296 -15.83 18.90 14.88
CA VAL A 296 -14.54 18.68 15.55
C VAL A 296 -13.58 17.90 14.65
N LEU A 297 -14.04 16.82 14.01
CA LEU A 297 -13.23 16.06 13.06
C LEU A 297 -12.82 16.92 11.85
N ALA A 298 -13.72 17.73 11.30
CA ALA A 298 -13.43 18.61 10.18
C ALA A 298 -12.38 19.68 10.54
N VAL A 299 -12.50 20.32 11.70
CA VAL A 299 -11.51 21.28 12.21
C VAL A 299 -10.17 20.61 12.44
N ALA A 300 -10.15 19.44 13.08
CA ALA A 300 -8.92 18.67 13.29
C ALA A 300 -8.22 18.33 11.96
N LEU A 301 -8.98 17.91 10.94
CA LEU A 301 -8.44 17.61 9.61
C LEU A 301 -7.88 18.85 8.91
N VAL A 302 -8.48 20.03 9.08
CA VAL A 302 -7.91 21.30 8.59
C VAL A 302 -6.59 21.61 9.30
N VAL A 303 -6.55 21.51 10.62
CA VAL A 303 -5.32 21.71 11.42
C VAL A 303 -4.22 20.76 10.96
N ILE A 304 -4.52 19.46 10.82
CA ILE A 304 -3.57 18.47 10.30
C ILE A 304 -3.11 18.89 8.90
N THR A 305 -4.02 19.25 8.00
CA THR A 305 -3.72 19.62 6.60
C THR A 305 -2.80 20.85 6.48
N ILE A 306 -2.91 21.81 7.40
CA ILE A 306 -2.03 22.98 7.48
C ILE A 306 -0.67 22.59 8.06
N ASN A 307 -0.65 21.65 9.01
CA ASN A 307 0.56 21.17 9.67
C ASN A 307 1.17 19.93 8.99
N ILE A 308 0.72 19.56 7.79
CA ILE A 308 1.38 18.49 7.04
C ILE A 308 2.80 18.93 6.78
N LYS A 309 3.73 18.16 7.33
CA LYS A 309 5.14 18.35 7.09
C LYS A 309 5.49 17.67 5.78
N SER A 310 6.18 18.38 4.90
CA SER A 310 6.94 17.67 3.87
C SER A 310 8.06 16.87 4.57
N ILE A 311 8.63 15.88 3.89
CA ILE A 311 9.77 15.16 4.45
C ILE A 311 10.97 16.08 4.66
N ASP A 312 11.12 17.10 3.81
CA ASP A 312 12.15 18.13 3.95
C ASP A 312 11.96 18.92 5.28
N ASP A 313 10.72 19.05 5.77
CA ASP A 313 10.41 19.69 7.06
C ASP A 313 10.55 18.76 8.28
N LEU A 314 10.66 17.44 8.06
CA LEU A 314 10.89 16.43 9.11
C LEU A 314 12.39 16.22 9.39
N GLU A 315 13.25 16.93 8.69
CA GLU A 315 14.69 16.93 8.90
C GLU A 315 15.04 17.47 10.27
N ASP A 316 15.47 16.56 11.14
CA ASP A 316 16.17 16.94 12.34
C ASP A 316 17.49 17.60 11.91
N LYS A 317 17.71 18.87 12.26
CA LYS A 317 18.97 19.58 11.97
C LYS A 317 20.19 18.91 12.61
N SER A 318 19.99 17.89 13.45
CA SER A 318 21.01 16.97 13.99
C SER A 318 21.70 16.08 12.94
N VAL A 319 21.17 16.02 11.70
CA VAL A 319 21.77 15.33 10.53
C VAL A 319 23.18 15.88 10.17
N SER A 320 23.57 17.04 10.70
CA SER A 320 24.89 17.65 10.49
C SER A 320 26.08 16.83 11.03
N ASN A 321 25.89 15.90 11.97
CA ASN A 321 27.01 15.25 12.69
C ASN A 321 27.53 13.96 12.04
N VAL A 322 26.83 13.43 11.04
CA VAL A 322 27.32 12.23 10.33
C VAL A 322 28.56 12.59 9.51
N SER A 323 29.66 11.87 9.78
CA SER A 323 30.94 12.02 9.06
C SER A 323 31.44 10.69 8.54
N LEU A 324 31.95 10.66 7.30
CA LEU A 324 32.66 9.53 6.72
C LEU A 324 34.11 9.98 6.40
N PRO A 325 35.12 9.48 7.13
CA PRO A 325 36.52 9.78 6.85
C PRO A 325 36.89 9.45 5.40
N GLY A 326 37.63 10.34 4.74
CA GLY A 326 38.05 10.15 3.34
C GLY A 326 37.00 10.52 2.28
N TYR A 327 35.84 11.04 2.68
CA TYR A 327 34.80 11.52 1.76
C TYR A 327 34.56 13.02 1.91
N LYS A 328 34.33 13.70 0.78
CA LYS A 328 33.83 15.08 0.76
C LYS A 328 32.33 15.06 1.04
N LYS A 329 31.91 15.70 2.13
CA LYS A 329 30.51 15.84 2.51
C LYS A 329 29.85 17.04 1.82
N SER A 330 28.65 16.84 1.28
CA SER A 330 27.71 17.90 0.91
C SER A 330 26.30 17.52 1.38
N VAL A 331 25.51 18.50 1.77
CA VAL A 331 24.11 18.30 2.16
C VAL A 331 23.25 18.85 1.03
N LEU A 332 22.36 18.02 0.49
CA LEU A 332 21.42 18.42 -0.56
C LEU A 332 20.22 19.17 0.07
N GLU A 333 19.48 19.92 -0.75
CA GLU A 333 18.28 20.66 -0.30
C GLU A 333 17.20 19.76 0.31
N SER A 334 17.24 18.46 0.02
CA SER A 334 16.34 17.42 0.56
C SER A 334 16.88 16.70 1.80
N GLY A 335 17.87 17.28 2.48
CA GLY A 335 18.47 16.71 3.72
C GLY A 335 19.31 15.47 3.53
N VAL A 336 19.38 14.96 2.30
CA VAL A 336 20.22 13.83 1.92
C VAL A 336 21.68 14.26 2.02
N ILE A 337 22.46 13.54 2.82
CA ILE A 337 23.90 13.76 2.90
C ILE A 337 24.56 12.98 1.77
N LYS A 338 25.24 13.70 0.88
CA LYS A 338 26.09 13.12 -0.15
C LYS A 338 27.54 13.12 0.34
N PHE A 339 28.18 11.97 0.21
CA PHE A 339 29.60 11.76 0.44
C PHE A 339 30.22 11.30 -0.87
N GLU A 340 31.27 11.99 -1.30
CA GLU A 340 31.90 11.76 -2.59
C GLU A 340 33.42 11.57 -2.44
N ASN A 341 33.95 10.57 -3.13
CA ASN A 341 35.38 10.38 -3.33
C ASN A 341 35.65 10.00 -4.80
N THR A 342 36.91 9.73 -5.17
CA THR A 342 37.33 9.47 -6.55
C THR A 342 36.73 8.21 -7.20
N GLY A 343 36.07 7.32 -6.45
CA GLY A 343 35.54 6.06 -6.98
C GLY A 343 34.10 5.72 -6.60
N ALA A 344 33.53 6.38 -5.59
CA ALA A 344 32.22 6.04 -5.05
C ALA A 344 31.43 7.25 -4.56
N LEU A 345 30.11 7.16 -4.70
CA LEU A 345 29.14 8.10 -4.17
C LEU A 345 28.33 7.41 -3.08
N VAL A 346 28.34 7.95 -1.87
CA VAL A 346 27.57 7.44 -0.73
C VAL A 346 26.50 8.46 -0.37
N TYR A 347 25.24 8.07 -0.48
CA TYR A 347 24.10 8.84 0.01
C TYR A 347 23.66 8.27 1.35
N VAL A 348 23.52 9.14 2.33
CA VAL A 348 23.01 8.81 3.66
C VAL A 348 21.72 9.60 3.85
N LYS A 349 20.61 8.87 3.98
CA LYS A 349 19.27 9.46 4.09
C LYS A 349 18.67 9.11 5.45
N PRO A 350 18.22 10.09 6.25
CA PRO A 350 17.44 9.81 7.45
C PRO A 350 16.25 8.91 7.13
N SER A 351 15.96 7.92 7.97
CA SER A 351 14.88 6.96 7.74
C SER A 351 13.98 6.91 8.97
N PRO A 352 13.00 7.82 9.08
CA PRO A 352 12.02 7.74 10.14
C PRO A 352 11.15 6.49 9.98
N PHE A 353 10.89 5.78 11.08
CA PHE A 353 10.22 4.47 11.05
C PHE A 353 8.80 4.52 10.47
N TYR A 354 8.15 5.69 10.49
CA TYR A 354 6.80 5.92 10.00
C TYR A 354 6.75 6.43 8.55
N CYS A 355 7.90 6.63 7.88
CA CYS A 355 7.94 7.10 6.49
C CYS A 355 8.29 5.97 5.51
N PRO A 356 7.50 5.75 4.45
CA PRO A 356 7.79 4.75 3.42
C PRO A 356 8.71 5.27 2.28
N GLU A 357 8.99 6.57 2.20
CA GLU A 357 9.51 7.24 0.99
C GLU A 357 11.04 7.16 0.79
N HIS A 358 11.74 6.26 1.48
CA HIS A 358 13.20 6.08 1.35
C HIS A 358 13.62 4.70 0.89
N ASP A 359 12.72 3.88 0.34
CA ASP A 359 13.15 2.69 -0.38
C ASP A 359 13.95 3.12 -1.64
N PRO A 360 15.24 2.73 -1.80
CA PRO A 360 16.00 3.02 -3.01
C PRO A 360 15.26 2.57 -4.27
N MET A 361 14.49 1.49 -4.20
CA MET A 361 13.69 1.02 -5.32
C MET A 361 12.73 2.07 -5.84
N ILE A 362 12.08 2.82 -4.95
CA ILE A 362 11.12 3.87 -5.29
C ILE A 362 11.86 5.12 -5.82
N CYS A 363 12.94 5.56 -5.15
CA CYS A 363 13.67 6.78 -5.53
C CYS A 363 14.34 6.65 -6.92
N TRP A 364 14.97 5.51 -7.19
CA TRP A 364 15.66 5.28 -8.46
C TRP A 364 14.68 5.14 -9.63
N GLN A 365 13.55 4.46 -9.42
CA GLN A 365 12.48 4.39 -10.40
C GLN A 365 11.88 5.77 -10.70
N GLY A 366 11.65 6.60 -9.68
CA GLY A 366 11.23 7.99 -9.87
C GLY A 366 12.21 8.83 -10.69
N SER A 367 13.50 8.48 -10.66
CA SER A 367 14.56 9.12 -11.46
C SER A 367 14.73 8.50 -12.86
N GLY A 368 13.90 7.52 -13.22
CA GLY A 368 13.91 6.84 -14.51
C GLY A 368 14.94 5.71 -14.65
N TYR A 369 15.53 5.23 -13.55
CA TYR A 369 16.37 4.03 -13.57
C TYR A 369 15.53 2.78 -13.36
N VAL A 370 15.95 1.68 -13.99
CA VAL A 370 15.37 0.35 -13.79
C VAL A 370 16.41 -0.54 -13.13
N PHE A 371 16.00 -1.34 -12.15
CA PHE A 371 16.86 -2.36 -11.58
C PHE A 371 16.88 -3.58 -12.49
N SER A 372 18.01 -3.85 -13.14
CA SER A 372 18.19 -5.04 -13.97
C SER A 372 18.52 -6.28 -13.14
N THR A 373 19.19 -6.08 -12.00
CA THR A 373 19.64 -7.15 -11.12
C THR A 373 19.58 -6.66 -9.69
N ILE A 374 19.08 -7.49 -8.77
CA ILE A 374 19.19 -7.27 -7.33
C ILE A 374 19.56 -8.59 -6.67
N LYS A 375 20.65 -8.60 -5.89
CA LYS A 375 21.11 -9.75 -5.08
C LYS A 375 21.31 -9.34 -3.62
N LYS A 376 21.23 -10.33 -2.72
CA LYS A 376 21.62 -10.18 -1.31
C LYS A 376 23.01 -10.75 -1.13
N GLU A 377 23.88 -10.04 -0.42
CA GLU A 377 25.24 -10.49 -0.16
C GLU A 377 25.68 -10.09 1.25
N VAL A 378 26.63 -10.82 1.82
CA VAL A 378 27.27 -10.47 3.09
C VAL A 378 28.65 -9.92 2.79
N ILE A 379 28.86 -8.63 3.05
CA ILE A 379 30.14 -7.95 2.80
C ILE A 379 30.65 -7.39 4.12
N ALA A 380 31.89 -7.71 4.51
CA ALA A 380 32.48 -7.24 5.77
C ALA A 380 31.56 -7.46 7.00
N GLY A 381 30.93 -8.63 7.08
CA GLY A 381 30.04 -9.02 8.18
C GLY A 381 28.66 -8.35 8.19
N ARG A 382 28.29 -7.58 7.16
CA ARG A 382 26.98 -6.91 7.06
C ARG A 382 26.19 -7.44 5.87
N GLN A 383 24.88 -7.65 6.04
CA GLN A 383 23.99 -7.95 4.93
C GLN A 383 23.74 -6.67 4.13
N VAL A 384 23.84 -6.75 2.81
CA VAL A 384 23.57 -5.66 1.88
C VAL A 384 22.73 -6.14 0.72
N TYR A 385 21.90 -5.26 0.19
CA TYR A 385 21.40 -5.41 -1.17
C TYR A 385 22.44 -4.87 -2.13
N LEU A 386 22.68 -5.58 -3.22
CA LEU A 386 23.43 -5.10 -4.37
C LEU A 386 22.49 -5.04 -5.56
N GLY A 387 22.55 -3.96 -6.32
CA GLY A 387 21.71 -3.76 -7.49
C GLY A 387 22.49 -3.19 -8.67
N VAL A 388 22.02 -3.51 -9.86
CA VAL A 388 22.48 -2.88 -11.11
C VAL A 388 21.33 -2.03 -11.63
N LEU A 389 21.57 -0.74 -11.72
CA LEU A 389 20.64 0.28 -12.20
C LEU A 389 21.01 0.61 -13.64
N THR A 390 20.04 0.63 -14.55
CA THR A 390 20.25 1.00 -15.94
C THR A 390 19.31 2.13 -16.35
N LYS A 391 19.84 3.08 -17.13
CA LYS A 391 19.09 4.17 -17.75
C LYS A 391 19.73 4.54 -19.09
N ALA A 392 19.09 4.19 -20.20
CA ALA A 392 19.65 4.32 -21.53
C ALA A 392 21.04 3.65 -21.65
N LYS A 393 22.12 4.42 -21.79
CA LYS A 393 23.50 3.92 -21.83
C LYS A 393 24.20 3.92 -20.46
N ASP A 394 23.57 4.51 -19.45
CA ASP A 394 24.13 4.61 -18.12
C ASP A 394 23.88 3.33 -17.33
N LYS A 395 24.91 2.91 -16.57
CA LYS A 395 24.90 1.71 -15.74
C LYS A 395 25.58 2.03 -14.41
N ILE A 396 24.81 1.93 -13.34
CA ILE A 396 25.26 2.20 -11.99
C ILE A 396 25.17 0.93 -11.15
N TYR A 397 26.24 0.62 -10.43
CA TYR A 397 26.26 -0.43 -9.44
C TYR A 397 25.97 0.18 -8.09
N ALA A 398 24.93 -0.31 -7.41
CA ALA A 398 24.46 0.23 -6.14
C ALA A 398 24.49 -0.84 -5.04
N ALA A 399 24.77 -0.42 -3.81
CA ALA A 399 24.60 -1.19 -2.60
C ALA A 399 23.77 -0.42 -1.58
N TRP A 400 22.90 -1.08 -0.82
CA TRP A 400 22.17 -0.39 0.24
C TRP A 400 21.77 -1.27 1.43
N TRP A 401 21.65 -0.62 2.59
CA TRP A 401 21.19 -1.17 3.86
C TRP A 401 20.75 -0.04 4.81
N PHE A 402 20.11 -0.39 5.92
CA PHE A 402 19.78 0.54 7.01
C PHE A 402 20.81 0.43 8.13
N ASP A 403 21.26 1.56 8.67
CA ASP A 403 22.28 1.64 9.72
C ASP A 403 21.92 2.72 10.75
N ASN A 404 22.03 2.40 12.03
CA ASN A 404 21.95 3.39 13.13
C ASN A 404 23.23 3.47 13.99
N GLY A 405 24.35 2.98 13.46
CA GLY A 405 25.62 2.81 14.16
C GLY A 405 25.73 1.47 14.88
N ASN A 406 24.68 1.06 15.61
CA ASN A 406 24.66 -0.18 16.41
C ASN A 406 24.10 -1.39 15.63
N MET A 407 23.06 -1.16 14.85
CA MET A 407 22.34 -2.18 14.08
C MET A 407 22.47 -1.87 12.59
N LYS A 408 22.75 -2.92 11.82
CA LYS A 408 22.78 -2.89 10.35
C LYS A 408 21.84 -3.97 9.85
N SER A 409 20.85 -3.59 9.04
CA SER A 409 19.89 -4.55 8.50
C SER A 409 19.37 -4.13 7.14
N ILE A 410 18.98 -5.13 6.36
CA ILE A 410 18.23 -4.97 5.10
C ILE A 410 16.75 -5.28 5.30
N ASN A 411 16.33 -5.62 6.53
CA ASN A 411 14.97 -5.98 6.87
C ASN A 411 14.19 -4.74 7.31
N GLU A 412 13.25 -4.31 6.46
CA GLU A 412 12.36 -3.16 6.70
C GLU A 412 11.63 -3.24 8.06
N PHE A 413 11.14 -4.41 8.43
CA PHE A 413 10.40 -4.57 9.68
C PHE A 413 11.29 -4.46 10.90
N GLU A 414 12.48 -5.07 10.84
CA GLU A 414 13.43 -5.10 11.97
C GLU A 414 13.87 -3.70 12.36
N TRP A 415 14.36 -2.90 11.41
CA TRP A 415 14.87 -1.56 11.73
C TRP A 415 13.75 -0.60 12.14
N ARG A 416 12.58 -0.68 11.48
CA ARG A 416 11.40 0.16 11.82
C ARG A 416 10.93 -0.14 13.23
N TRP A 417 10.89 -1.41 13.61
CA TRP A 417 10.48 -1.83 14.94
C TRP A 417 11.49 -1.41 16.01
N ALA A 418 12.79 -1.51 15.74
CA ALA A 418 13.83 -1.01 16.63
C ALA A 418 13.71 0.51 16.83
N ALA A 419 13.53 1.27 15.75
CA ALA A 419 13.33 2.72 15.79
C ALA A 419 12.06 3.11 16.55
N ALA A 420 10.93 2.42 16.33
CA ALA A 420 9.68 2.67 17.04
C ALA A 420 9.78 2.43 18.56
N LYS A 421 10.71 1.56 19.00
CA LYS A 421 11.03 1.31 20.41
C LYS A 421 12.00 2.33 21.03
N GLY A 422 12.41 3.34 20.29
CA GLY A 422 13.32 4.38 20.78
C GLY A 422 14.81 4.09 20.54
N ALA A 423 15.16 3.19 19.61
CA ALA A 423 16.54 3.10 19.15
C ALA A 423 17.00 4.41 18.48
N LYS A 424 18.33 4.59 18.34
CA LYS A 424 18.91 5.71 17.61
C LYS A 424 18.33 5.82 16.18
N PRO A 425 18.24 7.04 15.61
CA PRO A 425 17.76 7.25 14.25
C PRO A 425 18.48 6.35 13.25
N PHE A 426 17.70 5.68 12.41
CA PHE A 426 18.25 4.90 11.30
C PHE A 426 18.49 5.78 10.10
N TYR A 427 19.51 5.41 9.33
CA TYR A 427 19.81 5.99 8.04
C TYR A 427 19.81 4.89 7.00
N LEU A 428 19.20 5.16 5.86
CA LEU A 428 19.46 4.40 4.65
C LEU A 428 20.82 4.82 4.12
N VAL A 429 21.73 3.85 4.02
CA VAL A 429 23.04 4.01 3.38
C VAL A 429 22.93 3.46 1.97
N ASN A 430 23.24 4.28 0.98
CA ASN A 430 23.24 3.88 -0.42
C ASN A 430 24.58 4.24 -1.06
N VAL A 431 25.36 3.23 -1.44
CA VAL A 431 26.66 3.36 -2.09
C VAL A 431 26.49 3.11 -3.58
N ASN A 432 27.06 3.96 -4.42
CA ASN A 432 27.03 3.81 -5.88
C ASN A 432 28.45 3.89 -6.45
N ALA A 433 28.72 3.11 -7.49
CA ALA A 433 29.97 3.13 -8.23
C ALA A 433 29.75 2.81 -9.71
N ALA A 434 30.74 3.14 -10.54
CA ALA A 434 30.72 2.88 -11.99
C ALA A 434 30.99 1.41 -12.34
N THR A 435 31.64 0.64 -11.46
CA THR A 435 31.93 -0.78 -11.67
C THR A 435 31.60 -1.61 -10.42
N GLU A 436 31.33 -2.91 -10.60
CA GLU A 436 31.07 -3.83 -9.48
C GLU A 436 32.28 -3.93 -8.55
N ALA A 437 33.50 -4.02 -9.09
CA ALA A 437 34.72 -4.10 -8.29
C ALA A 437 34.89 -2.89 -7.37
N THR A 438 34.70 -1.67 -7.92
CA THR A 438 34.78 -0.43 -7.15
C THR A 438 33.66 -0.34 -6.11
N LEU A 439 32.46 -0.83 -6.41
CA LEU A 439 31.37 -0.89 -5.44
C LEU A 439 31.73 -1.80 -4.26
N LEU A 440 32.21 -3.02 -4.54
CA LEU A 440 32.56 -3.99 -3.52
C LEU A 440 33.68 -3.48 -2.61
N GLU A 441 34.70 -2.85 -3.19
CA GLU A 441 35.78 -2.21 -2.44
C GLU A 441 35.24 -1.07 -1.56
N ALA A 442 34.40 -0.19 -2.12
CA ALA A 442 33.81 0.92 -1.38
C ALA A 442 32.95 0.44 -0.21
N VAL A 443 32.12 -0.59 -0.40
CA VAL A 443 31.27 -1.17 0.66
C VAL A 443 32.10 -1.84 1.74
N LYS A 444 33.15 -2.59 1.35
CA LYS A 444 34.05 -3.27 2.28
C LYS A 444 34.81 -2.29 3.17
N ASN A 445 35.27 -1.19 2.57
CA ASN A 445 36.05 -0.16 3.26
C ASN A 445 35.18 0.92 3.92
N LEU A 446 33.84 0.87 3.75
CA LEU A 446 32.97 1.89 4.29
C LEU A 446 32.98 1.84 5.84
N PRO A 447 33.46 2.91 6.50
CA PRO A 447 33.50 2.96 7.96
C PRO A 447 32.07 3.00 8.51
N ALA A 448 31.92 2.63 9.78
CA ALA A 448 30.63 2.74 10.45
C ALA A 448 30.16 4.21 10.49
N ILE A 449 28.87 4.43 10.27
CA ILE A 449 28.26 5.74 10.48
C ILE A 449 28.41 6.11 11.95
N LYS A 450 29.14 7.20 12.20
CA LYS A 450 29.20 7.84 13.52
C LYS A 450 28.12 8.93 13.55
N GLN A 451 27.21 8.81 14.51
CA GLN A 451 26.12 9.74 14.79
C GLN A 451 26.49 10.61 15.99
#